data_AF-A0A9D7P9D5-F1
#
_entry.id   AF-A0A9D7P9D5-F1
#
_cell.length_a   1.000
_cell.length_b   1.000
_cell.length_c   1.000
_cell.angle_alpha   90.00
_cell.angle_beta   90.00
_cell.angle_gamma   90.00
#
_symmetry.space_group_name_H-M   'P 1'
#
loop_
_entity.id
_entity.type
_entity.pdbx_description
1 polymer ?
#
loop_
_entity_poly.entity_id
_entity_poly.type
_entity_poly.pdbx_seq_one_letter_code
_entity_poly.pdbx_strand_id
1 'polypeptide(L)'
;MSNQQENPWARQDPNWRPQQFGDTQGRDPRQPFGQQPQPQGYDYQDLQPPRRPNRSMWLVLAAIVVVGAIIIAMQFFGSPPTEDPQPTAPTTATAAPEPTRTGNFIPFEGNGDGIFEIVSYRWEDDHLSLRVRVEVENGEYGFSLFAFTNETRESFDPVGEPAFTVRAGTPYEADVAFIMPRADATIVLATPSGRIALNALPVSG
;
A
#
# COMPACT_ATOMS: atom_id res chain seq x y z
N MET A 1 17.55 38.35 53.41
CA MET A 1 17.24 37.06 52.78
C MET A 1 16.29 37.32 51.63
N SER A 2 16.77 37.20 50.38
CA SER A 2 15.93 37.23 49.19
C SER A 2 16.59 36.30 48.17
N ASN A 3 15.99 35.11 48.01
CA ASN A 3 16.36 34.11 47.02
C ASN A 3 16.09 34.70 45.62
N GLN A 4 17.15 35.04 44.89
CA GLN A 4 17.04 35.29 43.45
C GLN A 4 16.87 33.95 42.76
N GLN A 5 15.67 33.74 42.24
CA GLN A 5 15.30 32.60 41.43
C GLN A 5 16.12 32.67 40.13
N GLU A 6 17.09 31.78 39.96
CA GLU A 6 17.90 31.68 38.74
C GLU A 6 16.97 31.44 37.55
N ASN A 7 16.92 32.40 36.62
CA ASN A 7 16.09 32.31 35.43
C ASN A 7 16.76 31.36 34.41
N PRO A 8 16.19 30.16 34.13
CA PRO A 8 16.82 29.18 33.26
C PRO A 8 16.94 29.65 31.80
N TRP A 9 16.20 30.69 31.41
CA TRP A 9 16.22 31.29 30.08
C TRP A 9 17.34 32.31 29.86
N ALA A 10 18.06 32.69 30.91
CA ALA A 10 19.17 33.66 30.83
C ALA A 10 20.53 33.02 30.50
N ARG A 11 20.59 31.68 30.36
CA ARG A 11 21.82 30.97 30.00
C ARG A 11 22.01 31.03 28.48
N GLN A 12 22.69 32.06 27.99
CA GLN A 12 23.21 32.08 26.63
C GLN A 12 24.29 31.00 26.51
N ASP A 13 24.09 30.04 25.61
CA ASP A 13 25.06 28.97 25.36
C ASP A 13 26.34 29.59 24.76
N PRO A 14 27.53 29.43 25.39
CA PRO A 14 28.78 30.01 24.89
C PRO A 14 29.17 29.48 23.51
N ASN A 15 28.64 28.32 23.11
CA ASN A 15 28.92 27.69 21.84
C ASN A 15 27.92 28.06 20.75
N TRP A 16 26.94 28.90 21.05
CA TRP A 16 26.00 29.37 20.05
C TRP A 16 26.71 30.28 19.04
N ARG A 17 26.76 29.83 17.79
CA ARG A 17 27.17 30.64 16.64
C ARG A 17 25.94 30.90 15.79
N PRO A 18 25.64 32.16 15.43
CA PRO A 18 24.60 32.42 14.46
C PRO A 18 24.99 31.74 13.15
N GLN A 19 24.06 30.99 12.55
CA GLN A 19 24.20 30.57 11.17
C GLN A 19 24.33 31.85 10.34
N GLN A 20 25.46 32.02 9.65
CA GLN A 20 25.67 33.15 8.76
C GLN A 20 24.58 33.08 7.69
N PHE A 21 23.57 33.94 7.82
CA PHE A 21 22.70 34.24 6.69
C PHE A 21 23.62 34.85 5.65
N GLY A 22 23.85 34.12 4.55
CA GLY A 22 24.64 34.64 3.45
C GLY A 22 24.09 36.01 3.05
N ASP A 23 24.98 36.98 2.83
CA ASP A 23 24.63 38.33 2.41
C ASP A 23 23.75 38.24 1.17
N THR A 24 22.44 38.32 1.39
CA THR A 24 21.48 38.46 0.31
C THR A 24 21.73 39.84 -0.25
N GLN A 25 22.20 39.91 -1.50
CA GLN A 25 22.38 41.16 -2.22
C GLN A 25 21.18 42.06 -1.96
N GLY A 26 21.44 43.21 -1.34
CA GLY A 26 20.40 44.11 -0.86
C GLY A 26 19.34 44.35 -1.92
N ARG A 27 18.08 44.23 -1.52
CA ARG A 27 16.92 44.49 -2.39
C ARG A 27 17.09 45.87 -3.03
N ASP A 28 17.06 45.93 -4.36
CA ASP A 28 17.17 47.19 -5.09
C ASP A 28 16.06 48.14 -4.60
N PRO A 29 16.39 49.31 -4.01
CA PRO A 29 15.43 50.23 -3.42
C PRO A 29 14.47 50.84 -4.46
N ARG A 30 14.70 50.62 -5.76
CA ARG A 30 13.82 51.08 -6.84
C ARG A 30 12.72 50.09 -7.20
N GLN A 31 12.74 48.87 -6.66
CA GLN A 31 11.70 47.87 -6.93
C GLN A 31 10.58 47.93 -5.87
N PRO A 32 9.33 48.19 -6.28
CA PRO A 32 8.20 48.19 -5.35
C PRO A 32 7.89 46.78 -4.82
N PHE A 33 7.35 46.72 -3.61
CA PHE A 33 6.90 45.48 -3.01
C PHE A 33 5.69 44.93 -3.79
N GLY A 34 5.73 43.66 -4.18
CA GLY A 34 4.60 42.97 -4.83
C GLY A 34 4.78 42.59 -6.30
N GLN A 35 5.91 42.90 -6.93
CA GLN A 35 6.24 42.27 -8.22
C GLN A 35 6.79 40.86 -7.97
N GLN A 36 6.02 39.84 -8.35
CA GLN A 36 6.57 38.49 -8.52
C GLN A 36 7.59 38.56 -9.66
N PRO A 37 8.83 38.08 -9.48
CA PRO A 37 9.73 37.88 -10.61
C PRO A 37 9.01 36.98 -11.61
N GLN A 38 8.91 37.41 -12.88
CA GLN A 38 8.39 36.53 -13.91
C GLN A 38 9.25 35.26 -13.92
N PRO A 39 8.64 34.07 -13.79
CA PRO A 39 9.41 32.83 -13.88
C PRO A 39 10.04 32.79 -15.27
N GLN A 40 11.37 32.85 -15.32
CA GLN A 40 12.11 32.49 -16.51
C GLN A 40 11.69 31.05 -16.85
N GLY A 41 11.20 30.87 -18.08
CA GLY A 41 10.56 29.63 -18.50
C GLY A 41 11.43 28.43 -18.17
N TYR A 42 10.88 27.51 -17.38
CA TYR A 42 11.45 26.18 -17.26
C TYR A 42 11.31 25.50 -18.62
N ASP A 43 12.44 25.19 -19.24
CA ASP A 43 12.46 24.44 -20.49
C ASP A 43 11.94 23.02 -20.19
N TYR A 44 10.95 22.54 -20.95
CA TYR A 44 10.32 21.23 -20.72
C TYR A 44 11.33 20.05 -20.78
N GLN A 45 12.55 20.32 -21.25
CA GLN A 45 13.65 19.38 -21.32
C GLN A 45 14.23 19.02 -19.95
N ASP A 46 14.12 19.90 -18.94
CA ASP A 46 14.61 19.66 -17.57
C ASP A 46 13.67 18.75 -16.75
N LEU A 47 12.45 18.52 -17.24
CA LEU A 47 11.48 17.60 -16.64
C LEU A 47 11.54 16.18 -17.21
N GLN A 48 12.47 15.90 -18.14
CA GLN A 48 12.61 14.53 -18.65
C GLN A 48 13.27 13.63 -17.59
N PRO A 49 12.62 12.51 -17.20
CA PRO A 49 13.22 11.57 -16.28
C PRO A 49 14.53 11.01 -16.87
N PRO A 50 15.55 10.73 -16.04
CA PRO A 50 16.85 10.28 -16.52
C PRO A 50 16.68 9.00 -17.33
N ARG A 51 17.03 9.06 -18.62
CA ARG A 51 17.03 7.90 -19.51
C ARG A 51 18.04 6.89 -18.98
N ARG A 52 17.53 5.82 -18.36
CA ARG A 52 18.39 4.71 -17.92
C ARG A 52 19.01 4.05 -19.15
N PRO A 53 20.30 3.71 -19.12
CA PRO A 53 20.95 3.09 -20.27
C PRO A 53 20.28 1.75 -20.61
N ASN A 54 20.07 1.48 -21.90
CA ASN A 54 19.38 0.30 -22.47
C ASN A 54 19.97 -1.07 -22.06
N ARG A 55 21.03 -1.09 -21.25
CA ARG A 55 21.68 -2.30 -20.73
C ARG A 55 20.77 -3.10 -19.81
N SER A 56 19.88 -2.47 -19.03
CA SER A 56 18.93 -3.21 -18.19
C SER A 56 17.86 -3.91 -19.01
N MET A 57 17.43 -3.31 -20.13
CA MET A 57 16.45 -3.92 -21.05
C MET A 57 17.01 -5.18 -21.72
N TRP A 58 18.28 -5.15 -22.12
CA TRP A 58 18.96 -6.33 -22.67
C TRP A 58 19.12 -7.48 -21.67
N LEU A 59 19.32 -7.17 -20.38
CA LEU A 59 19.37 -8.19 -19.33
C LEU A 59 18.02 -8.86 -19.11
N VAL A 60 16.93 -8.08 -19.11
CA VAL A 60 15.56 -8.63 -18.99
C VAL A 60 15.23 -9.49 -20.21
N LEU A 61 15.57 -9.03 -21.42
CA LEU A 61 15.34 -9.80 -22.64
C LEU A 61 16.12 -11.12 -22.64
N ALA A 62 17.38 -11.11 -22.18
CA ALA A 62 18.20 -12.31 -22.08
C ALA A 62 17.63 -13.32 -21.07
N ALA A 63 17.14 -12.85 -19.91
CA ALA A 63 16.51 -13.70 -18.91
C ALA A 63 15.25 -14.41 -19.45
N ILE A 64 14.41 -13.70 -20.21
CA ILE A 64 13.19 -14.26 -20.82
C ILE A 64 13.55 -15.36 -21.82
N VAL A 65 14.57 -15.15 -22.66
CA VAL A 65 15.01 -16.15 -23.65
C VAL A 65 15.55 -17.42 -22.96
N VAL A 66 16.30 -17.28 -21.86
CA VAL A 66 16.83 -18.42 -21.11
C VAL A 66 15.71 -19.25 -20.48
N VAL A 67 14.73 -18.60 -19.84
CA VAL A 67 13.58 -19.30 -19.24
C VAL A 67 12.75 -20.01 -20.31
N GLY A 68 12.49 -19.35 -21.44
CA GLY A 68 11.80 -19.96 -22.57
C GLY A 68 12.53 -21.20 -23.12
N ALA A 69 13.85 -21.13 -23.26
CA ALA A 69 14.65 -22.26 -23.74
C ALA A 69 14.64 -23.44 -22.76
N ILE A 70 14.66 -23.19 -21.44
CA ILE A 70 14.59 -24.23 -20.41
C ILE A 70 13.24 -24.95 -20.44
N ILE A 71 12.13 -24.21 -20.55
CA ILE A 71 10.78 -24.80 -20.61
C ILE A 71 10.63 -25.65 -21.87
N ILE A 72 11.11 -25.16 -23.02
CA ILE A 72 11.08 -25.92 -24.28
C ILE A 72 11.97 -27.18 -24.18
N ALA A 73 13.16 -27.08 -23.56
CA ALA A 73 14.03 -28.22 -23.35
C ALA A 73 13.41 -29.28 -22.41
N MET A 74 12.71 -28.86 -21.35
CA MET A 74 11.97 -29.76 -20.46
C MET A 74 10.85 -30.50 -21.19
N GLN A 75 10.12 -29.82 -22.08
CA GLN A 75 9.02 -30.41 -22.84
C GLN A 75 9.47 -31.43 -23.89
N PHE A 76 10.69 -31.29 -24.44
CA PHE A 76 11.19 -32.17 -25.52
C PHE A 76 12.15 -33.28 -25.06
N PHE A 77 12.82 -33.13 -23.90
CA PHE A 77 13.89 -34.05 -23.48
C PHE A 77 13.74 -34.67 -22.08
N GLY A 78 12.73 -34.31 -21.30
CA GLY A 78 12.59 -34.74 -19.91
C GLY A 78 11.41 -35.69 -19.65
N SER A 79 11.59 -36.98 -19.87
CA SER A 79 10.80 -37.99 -19.14
C SER A 79 11.64 -39.26 -18.92
N PRO A 80 12.09 -39.53 -17.70
CA PRO A 80 12.31 -40.88 -17.20
C PRO A 80 11.17 -41.31 -16.25
N PRO A 81 10.94 -42.64 -16.11
CA PRO A 81 9.69 -43.19 -15.59
C PRO A 81 9.57 -43.12 -14.06
N THR A 82 8.31 -43.13 -13.62
CA THR A 82 7.76 -43.21 -12.26
C THR A 82 8.55 -44.09 -11.29
N GLU A 83 9.04 -43.47 -10.21
CA GLU A 83 9.00 -44.07 -8.88
C GLU A 83 7.90 -43.33 -8.13
N ASP A 84 6.86 -44.03 -7.68
CA ASP A 84 5.89 -43.50 -6.72
C ASP A 84 6.60 -43.25 -5.39
N PRO A 85 6.77 -41.99 -4.94
CA PRO A 85 7.07 -41.72 -3.55
C PRO A 85 5.72 -41.70 -2.83
N GLN A 86 5.50 -42.76 -2.06
CA GLN A 86 4.64 -42.81 -0.88
C GLN A 86 4.28 -41.41 -0.36
N PRO A 87 2.99 -41.06 -0.19
CA PRO A 87 2.60 -39.76 0.33
C PRO A 87 3.28 -39.59 1.68
N THR A 88 4.34 -38.77 1.71
CA THR A 88 4.91 -38.30 2.95
C THR A 88 3.80 -37.47 3.54
N ALA A 89 3.26 -37.97 4.65
CA ALA A 89 2.16 -37.36 5.36
C ALA A 89 2.38 -35.83 5.40
N PRO A 90 1.34 -35.00 5.16
CA PRO A 90 1.43 -33.63 5.60
C PRO A 90 1.85 -33.71 7.07
N THR A 91 2.92 -33.01 7.46
CA THR A 91 3.18 -32.77 8.87
C THR A 91 1.91 -32.14 9.40
N THR A 92 1.10 -32.96 10.08
CA THR A 92 0.00 -32.50 10.89
C THR A 92 0.65 -31.67 11.98
N ALA A 93 0.85 -30.38 11.71
CA ALA A 93 0.55 -29.43 12.74
C ALA A 93 -0.91 -29.72 13.06
N THR A 94 -1.14 -30.44 14.15
CA THR A 94 -2.45 -30.51 14.79
C THR A 94 -2.71 -29.11 15.32
N ALA A 95 -2.97 -28.16 14.42
CA ALA A 95 -3.88 -27.08 14.72
C ALA A 95 -5.22 -27.77 14.94
N ALA A 96 -5.87 -27.43 16.06
CA ALA A 96 -7.26 -27.79 16.28
C ALA A 96 -8.06 -27.49 15.00
N PRO A 97 -9.10 -28.27 14.66
CA PRO A 97 -9.95 -27.94 13.52
C PRO A 97 -10.47 -26.52 13.73
N GLU A 98 -9.86 -25.56 13.04
CA GLU A 98 -10.44 -24.24 12.89
C GLU A 98 -11.78 -24.46 12.19
N PRO A 99 -12.83 -23.74 12.63
CA PRO A 99 -14.12 -23.82 11.96
C PRO A 99 -13.88 -23.62 10.46
N THR A 100 -14.33 -24.57 9.63
CA THR A 100 -14.17 -24.49 8.18
C THR A 100 -14.83 -23.20 7.69
N ARG A 101 -14.02 -22.18 7.45
CA ARG A 101 -14.49 -20.87 7.00
C ARG A 101 -15.16 -21.06 5.66
N THR A 102 -16.44 -20.74 5.59
CA THR A 102 -17.30 -20.94 4.42
C THR A 102 -17.76 -19.55 3.98
N GLY A 103 -17.28 -19.04 2.84
CA GLY A 103 -17.61 -17.68 2.42
C GLY A 103 -16.63 -17.07 1.42
N ASN A 104 -16.77 -15.77 1.20
CA ASN A 104 -15.90 -14.97 0.33
C ASN A 104 -14.73 -14.43 1.16
N PHE A 105 -13.63 -15.17 1.24
CA PHE A 105 -12.45 -14.79 2.02
C PHE A 105 -11.15 -15.15 1.30
N ILE A 106 -10.07 -14.46 1.67
CA ILE A 106 -8.73 -14.69 1.14
C ILE A 106 -7.67 -14.36 2.19
N PRO A 107 -6.60 -15.17 2.33
CA PRO A 107 -5.46 -14.80 3.16
C PRO A 107 -4.71 -13.61 2.54
N PHE A 108 -4.05 -12.79 3.37
CA PHE A 108 -3.18 -11.71 2.91
C PHE A 108 -1.86 -11.71 3.66
N GLU A 109 -0.84 -11.14 3.03
CA GLU A 109 0.51 -10.95 3.57
C GLU A 109 0.98 -9.51 3.28
N GLY A 110 2.07 -9.07 3.93
CA GLY A 110 2.77 -7.81 3.62
C GLY A 110 2.52 -6.66 4.59
N ASN A 111 1.51 -6.76 5.45
CA ASN A 111 1.25 -5.85 6.57
C ASN A 111 0.78 -6.67 7.79
N GLY A 112 1.59 -7.67 8.13
CA GLY A 112 1.15 -8.83 8.89
C GLY A 112 0.53 -9.90 7.99
N ASP A 113 0.26 -11.04 8.60
CA ASP A 113 -0.41 -12.18 8.00
C ASP A 113 -1.82 -12.27 8.58
N GLY A 114 -2.80 -12.62 7.76
CA GLY A 114 -4.19 -12.57 8.18
C GLY A 114 -5.20 -13.02 7.14
N ILE A 115 -6.48 -12.85 7.47
CA ILE A 115 -7.62 -13.19 6.61
C ILE A 115 -8.47 -11.95 6.37
N PHE A 116 -8.74 -11.68 5.11
CA PHE A 116 -9.74 -10.70 4.68
C PHE A 116 -11.00 -11.43 4.20
N GLU A 117 -12.17 -10.99 4.65
CA GLU A 117 -13.45 -11.62 4.33
C GLU A 117 -14.54 -10.57 4.08
N ILE A 118 -15.36 -10.82 3.07
CA ILE A 118 -16.66 -10.17 2.88
C ILE A 118 -17.72 -11.13 3.43
N VAL A 119 -18.25 -10.80 4.60
CA VAL A 119 -19.26 -11.59 5.31
C VAL A 119 -20.60 -11.52 4.57
N SER A 120 -20.98 -10.32 4.13
CA SER A 120 -22.18 -10.10 3.33
C SER A 120 -22.07 -8.79 2.55
N TYR A 121 -22.89 -8.64 1.52
CA TYR A 121 -23.02 -7.39 0.78
C TYR A 121 -24.42 -7.22 0.21
N ARG A 122 -24.78 -5.97 -0.08
CA ARG A 122 -26.03 -5.61 -0.74
C ARG A 122 -25.84 -4.33 -1.57
N TRP A 123 -26.54 -4.30 -2.69
CA TRP A 123 -26.69 -3.10 -3.52
C TRP A 123 -28.01 -2.40 -3.23
N GLU A 124 -27.97 -1.08 -3.15
CA GLU A 124 -29.11 -0.17 -3.10
C GLU A 124 -28.83 0.96 -4.10
N ASP A 125 -29.39 0.88 -5.30
CA ASP A 125 -29.11 1.84 -6.38
C ASP A 125 -27.59 2.03 -6.59
N ASP A 126 -27.08 3.26 -6.39
CA ASP A 126 -25.66 3.62 -6.51
C ASP A 126 -24.90 3.50 -5.18
N HIS A 127 -25.36 2.61 -4.29
CA HIS A 127 -24.76 2.38 -2.98
C HIS A 127 -24.47 0.88 -2.78
N LEU A 128 -23.23 0.56 -2.43
CA LEU A 128 -22.80 -0.77 -2.00
C LEU A 128 -22.61 -0.76 -0.49
N SER A 129 -23.33 -1.61 0.23
CA SER A 129 -23.11 -1.84 1.66
C SER A 129 -22.54 -3.24 1.88
N LEU A 130 -21.45 -3.35 2.63
CA LEU A 130 -20.72 -4.59 2.90
C LEU A 130 -20.58 -4.77 4.40
N ARG A 131 -20.58 -6.02 4.86
CA ARG A 131 -20.05 -6.39 6.16
C ARG A 131 -18.70 -7.07 5.94
N VAL A 132 -17.64 -6.43 6.41
CA VAL A 132 -16.26 -6.92 6.24
C VAL A 132 -15.74 -7.48 7.55
N ARG A 133 -14.85 -8.47 7.45
CA ARG A 133 -14.10 -9.00 8.58
C ARG A 133 -12.62 -9.10 8.22
N VAL A 134 -11.77 -8.60 9.09
CA VAL A 134 -10.31 -8.65 8.96
C VAL A 134 -9.72 -9.23 10.23
N GLU A 135 -8.87 -10.24 10.06
CA GLU A 135 -8.14 -10.90 11.13
C GLU A 135 -6.65 -10.78 10.85
N VAL A 136 -5.87 -10.61 11.91
CA VAL A 136 -4.40 -10.70 11.85
C VAL A 136 -3.95 -11.78 12.81
N GLU A 137 -2.96 -12.56 12.39
CA GLU A 137 -2.45 -13.68 13.18
C GLU A 137 -1.64 -13.21 14.39
N ASN A 138 -0.86 -12.13 14.22
CA ASN A 138 0.06 -11.62 15.22
C ASN A 138 0.08 -10.08 15.23
N GLY A 139 0.40 -9.48 16.37
CA GLY A 139 0.63 -8.03 16.47
C GLY A 139 -0.63 -7.17 16.29
N GLU A 140 -0.42 -5.93 15.85
CA GLU A 140 -1.45 -4.93 15.60
C GLU A 140 -1.06 -4.12 14.36
N TYR A 141 -1.98 -4.01 13.40
CA TYR A 141 -1.72 -3.38 12.11
C TYR A 141 -2.91 -2.51 11.69
N GLY A 142 -2.59 -1.41 11.00
CA GLY A 142 -3.61 -0.57 10.38
C GLY A 142 -3.89 -0.99 8.94
N PHE A 143 -5.11 -0.77 8.47
CA PHE A 143 -5.56 -1.10 7.12
C PHE A 143 -6.50 -0.02 6.60
N SER A 144 -6.74 -0.03 5.30
CA SER A 144 -7.81 0.73 4.64
C SER A 144 -8.52 -0.13 3.61
N LEU A 145 -9.69 0.31 3.17
CA LEU A 145 -10.45 -0.32 2.09
C LEU A 145 -10.70 0.68 0.97
N PHE A 146 -10.73 0.20 -0.25
CA PHE A 146 -11.29 0.91 -1.40
C PHE A 146 -11.92 -0.08 -2.37
N ALA A 147 -12.81 0.39 -3.24
CA ALA A 147 -13.43 -0.42 -4.28
C ALA A 147 -13.02 0.09 -5.67
N PHE A 148 -12.99 -0.79 -6.66
CA PHE A 148 -13.03 -0.35 -8.05
C PHE A 148 -14.01 -1.18 -8.86
N THR A 149 -14.66 -0.55 -9.84
CA THR A 149 -15.51 -1.26 -10.81
C THR A 149 -14.65 -1.99 -11.82
N ASN A 150 -14.96 -3.25 -12.12
CA ASN A 150 -14.12 -4.11 -12.95
C ASN A 150 -14.06 -3.64 -14.42
N GLU A 151 -15.13 -3.00 -14.92
CA GLU A 151 -15.22 -2.52 -16.29
C GLU A 151 -14.43 -1.22 -16.51
N THR A 152 -14.75 -0.15 -15.76
CA THR A 152 -14.15 1.18 -15.98
C THR A 152 -12.85 1.38 -15.19
N ARG A 153 -12.58 0.53 -14.19
CA ARG A 153 -11.51 0.69 -13.19
C ARG A 153 -11.59 1.98 -12.39
N GLU A 154 -12.75 2.61 -12.34
CA GLU A 154 -12.99 3.76 -11.46
C GLU A 154 -12.91 3.33 -10.00
N SER A 155 -12.23 4.14 -9.17
CA SER A 155 -11.94 3.84 -7.76
C SER A 155 -12.85 4.64 -6.85
N PHE A 156 -13.34 4.01 -5.79
CA PHE A 156 -14.27 4.57 -4.82
C PHE A 156 -13.76 4.33 -3.40
N ASP A 157 -13.76 5.38 -2.59
CA ASP A 157 -13.43 5.31 -1.17
C ASP A 157 -14.68 5.00 -0.33
N PRO A 158 -14.53 4.34 0.83
CA PRO A 158 -15.64 4.08 1.72
C PRO A 158 -16.13 5.38 2.36
N VAL A 159 -17.43 5.44 2.65
CA VAL A 159 -18.03 6.52 3.41
C VAL A 159 -17.60 6.42 4.87
N GLY A 160 -17.04 7.51 5.41
CA GLY A 160 -16.64 7.60 6.81
C GLY A 160 -15.12 7.54 6.99
N GLU A 161 -14.65 6.81 8.02
CA GLU A 161 -13.22 6.69 8.30
C GLU A 161 -12.55 5.75 7.30
N PRO A 162 -11.48 6.20 6.61
CA PRO A 162 -10.86 5.43 5.54
C PRO A 162 -9.95 4.31 6.05
N ALA A 163 -9.50 4.39 7.30
CA ALA A 163 -8.53 3.46 7.87
C ALA A 163 -8.96 2.98 9.26
N PHE A 164 -8.58 1.75 9.60
CA PHE A 164 -8.90 1.09 10.86
C PHE A 164 -7.72 0.23 11.33
N THR A 165 -7.73 -0.16 12.59
CA THR A 165 -6.67 -0.98 13.20
C THR A 165 -7.21 -2.33 13.63
N VAL A 166 -6.46 -3.38 13.36
CA VAL A 166 -6.78 -4.76 13.73
C VAL A 166 -5.69 -5.30 14.64
N ARG A 167 -6.08 -5.96 15.73
CA ARG A 167 -5.18 -6.59 16.69
C ARG A 167 -5.39 -8.10 16.69
N ALA A 168 -4.30 -8.86 16.81
CA ALA A 168 -4.35 -10.30 16.91
C ALA A 168 -5.27 -10.76 18.06
N GLY A 169 -6.09 -11.78 17.78
CA GLY A 169 -7.12 -12.28 18.70
C GLY A 169 -8.36 -11.41 18.83
N THR A 170 -8.43 -10.26 18.15
CA THR A 170 -9.62 -9.40 18.10
C THR A 170 -9.93 -9.06 16.63
N PRO A 171 -10.70 -9.91 15.93
CA PRO A 171 -11.13 -9.63 14.56
C PRO A 171 -11.81 -8.28 14.47
N TYR A 172 -11.45 -7.49 13.48
CA TYR A 172 -12.19 -6.30 13.12
C TYR A 172 -13.36 -6.69 12.23
N GLU A 173 -14.57 -6.33 12.62
CA GLU A 173 -15.78 -6.57 11.83
C GLU A 173 -16.63 -5.31 11.81
N ALA A 174 -16.98 -4.82 10.63
CA ALA A 174 -17.69 -3.55 10.46
C ALA A 174 -18.58 -3.54 9.21
N ASP A 175 -19.61 -2.69 9.26
CA ASP A 175 -20.39 -2.33 8.08
C ASP A 175 -19.70 -1.17 7.36
N VAL A 176 -19.44 -1.34 6.06
CA VAL A 176 -18.72 -0.40 5.18
C VAL A 176 -19.62 -0.05 4.00
N ALA A 177 -19.74 1.22 3.67
CA ALA A 177 -20.56 1.68 2.56
C ALA A 177 -19.70 2.39 1.49
N PHE A 178 -20.02 2.18 0.22
CA PHE A 178 -19.45 2.89 -0.93
C PHE A 178 -20.57 3.56 -1.71
N ILE A 179 -20.36 4.81 -2.11
CA ILE A 179 -21.23 5.50 -3.07
C ILE A 179 -20.61 5.27 -4.44
N MET A 180 -21.13 4.29 -5.18
CA MET A 180 -20.59 3.84 -6.46
C MET A 180 -21.70 3.20 -7.31
N PRO A 181 -21.66 3.32 -8.65
CA PRO A 181 -22.68 2.71 -9.50
C PRO A 181 -22.67 1.19 -9.37
N ARG A 182 -23.85 0.60 -9.50
CA ARG A 182 -24.02 -0.85 -9.47
C ARG A 182 -23.29 -1.53 -10.65
N ALA A 183 -22.24 -2.28 -10.33
CA ALA A 183 -21.44 -3.02 -11.29
C ALA A 183 -20.65 -4.12 -10.57
N ASP A 184 -20.12 -5.08 -11.34
CA ASP A 184 -19.10 -6.00 -10.83
C ASP A 184 -17.91 -5.18 -10.32
N ALA A 185 -17.57 -5.37 -9.05
CA ALA A 185 -16.57 -4.59 -8.35
C ALA A 185 -15.59 -5.50 -7.62
N THR A 186 -14.45 -4.91 -7.27
CA THR A 186 -13.42 -5.56 -6.47
C THR A 186 -13.13 -4.69 -5.26
N ILE A 187 -13.27 -5.27 -4.06
CA ILE A 187 -12.96 -4.61 -2.79
C ILE A 187 -11.53 -4.95 -2.42
N VAL A 188 -10.70 -3.93 -2.22
CA VAL A 188 -9.28 -4.06 -1.97
C VAL A 188 -8.99 -3.75 -0.50
N LEU A 189 -8.34 -4.69 0.17
CA LEU A 189 -7.68 -4.44 1.45
C LEU A 189 -6.28 -3.88 1.17
N ALA A 190 -5.95 -2.75 1.81
CA ALA A 190 -4.69 -2.05 1.61
C ALA A 190 -4.04 -1.63 2.94
N THR A 191 -2.78 -1.21 2.85
CA THR A 191 -2.09 -0.52 3.96
C THR A 191 -2.82 0.79 4.32
N PRO A 192 -2.63 1.38 5.52
CA PRO A 192 -3.41 2.52 5.99
C PRO A 192 -3.42 3.73 5.05
N SER A 193 -2.37 3.88 4.23
CA SER A 193 -2.27 4.97 3.26
C SER A 193 -3.04 4.72 1.96
N GLY A 194 -3.66 3.54 1.77
CA GLY A 194 -4.31 3.11 0.53
C GLY A 194 -3.37 2.85 -0.64
N ARG A 195 -2.05 2.90 -0.42
CA ARG A 195 -1.03 2.90 -1.51
C ARG A 195 -0.59 1.51 -1.95
N ILE A 196 -0.68 0.54 -1.04
CA ILE A 196 -0.22 -0.83 -1.28
C ILE A 196 -1.43 -1.72 -1.04
N ALA A 197 -1.92 -2.33 -2.11
CA ALA A 197 -2.93 -3.38 -2.04
C ALA A 197 -2.30 -4.65 -1.46
N LEU A 198 -2.97 -5.25 -0.49
CA LEU A 198 -2.56 -6.49 0.17
C LEU A 198 -3.27 -7.68 -0.48
N ASN A 199 -4.60 -7.58 -0.58
CA ASN A 199 -5.40 -8.52 -1.34
C ASN A 199 -6.77 -7.93 -1.70
N ALA A 200 -7.57 -8.65 -2.48
CA ALA A 200 -8.86 -8.16 -2.91
C ALA A 200 -9.89 -9.28 -3.09
N LEU A 201 -11.17 -8.93 -2.92
CA LEU A 201 -12.29 -9.85 -3.04
C LEU A 201 -13.33 -9.29 -4.02
N PRO A 202 -13.88 -10.13 -4.91
CA PRO A 202 -14.90 -9.70 -5.86
C PRO A 202 -16.26 -9.54 -5.19
N VAL A 203 -17.06 -8.62 -5.73
CA VAL A 203 -18.46 -8.38 -5.43
C VAL A 203 -19.22 -8.27 -6.75
N SER A 204 -20.32 -8.99 -6.90
CA SER A 204 -21.13 -8.95 -8.11
C SER A 204 -22.12 -7.79 -8.10
N GLY A 205 -22.36 -7.19 -9.27
CA GLY A 205 -23.41 -6.19 -9.49
C GLY A 205 -24.81 -6.77 -9.42
#